data_AF-A0A4Q1V909-F1
#
_entry.id   AF-A0A4Q1V909-F1
#
_cell.length_a   1.000
_cell.length_b   1.000
_cell.length_c   1.000
_cell.angle_alpha   90.00
_cell.angle_beta   90.00
_cell.angle_gamma   90.00
#
_symmetry.space_group_name_H-M   'P 1'
#
loop_
_entity.id
_entity.type
_entity.pdbx_description
1 polymer ?
#
loop_
_entity_poly.entity_id
_entity_poly.type
_entity_poly.pdbx_seq_one_letter_code
_entity_poly.pdbx_strand_id
1 'polypeptide(L)'
;MWQSALAHALLLDHDGDRVHADQADLNGRQLAEGARSMARTFALLIAEAPAGNKQELGQKIEIYETMSFLPSEMKRSRTASMVELAMHFDGVDLKRPNAAICSARGSNRPWKCYLSSDRISS
;
A
#
# COMPACT_ATOMS: atom_id res chain seq x y z
N MET A 1 4.63 -10.88 -0.67
CA MET A 1 6.04 -10.45 -0.49
C MET A 1 6.11 -9.15 0.31
N TRP A 2 5.46 -8.08 -0.15
CA TRP A 2 5.41 -6.82 0.60
C TRP A 2 4.74 -6.97 1.98
N GLN A 3 3.65 -7.76 2.10
CA GLN A 3 2.97 -8.00 3.38
C GLN A 3 3.91 -8.64 4.41
N SER A 4 4.71 -9.62 4.00
CA SER A 4 5.65 -10.32 4.87
C SER A 4 6.76 -9.39 5.37
N ALA A 5 7.30 -8.55 4.49
CA ALA A 5 8.30 -7.55 4.88
C ALA A 5 7.72 -6.51 5.85
N LEU A 6 6.48 -6.06 5.62
CA LEU A 6 5.80 -5.13 6.52
C LEU A 6 5.50 -5.76 7.88
N ALA A 7 5.00 -7.01 7.90
CA ALA A 7 4.76 -7.75 9.14
C ALA A 7 6.05 -7.95 9.94
N HIS A 8 7.15 -8.27 9.27
CA HIS A 8 8.46 -8.38 9.90
C HIS A 8 8.93 -7.05 10.51
N ALA A 9 8.71 -5.94 9.80
CA ALA A 9 9.01 -4.63 10.36
C ALA A 9 8.21 -4.31 11.63
N LEU A 10 6.90 -4.61 11.63
CA LEU A 10 6.04 -4.39 12.79
C LEU A 10 6.47 -5.22 14.00
N LEU A 11 6.94 -6.46 13.76
CA LEU A 11 7.49 -7.32 14.81
C LEU A 11 8.79 -6.73 15.40
N LEU A 12 9.71 -6.28 14.55
CA LEU A 12 10.99 -5.69 14.99
C LEU A 12 10.80 -4.36 15.74
N ASP A 13 9.79 -3.57 15.37
CA ASP A 13 9.48 -2.30 16.01
C ASP A 13 8.95 -2.48 17.44
N HIS A 14 8.30 -3.62 17.73
CA HIS A 14 7.80 -3.97 19.06
C HIS A 14 8.93 -4.04 20.10
N ASP A 15 10.05 -4.67 19.72
CA ASP A 15 11.27 -4.79 20.54
C ASP A 15 12.35 -3.79 20.07
N GLY A 16 11.95 -2.56 19.71
CA GLY A 16 12.79 -1.63 18.96
C GLY A 16 14.14 -1.26 19.59
N ASP A 17 14.27 -1.34 20.92
CA ASP A 17 15.50 -1.00 21.65
C ASP A 17 16.44 -2.21 21.84
N ARG A 18 15.98 -3.42 21.50
CA ARG A 18 16.81 -4.62 21.54
C ARG A 18 17.90 -4.54 20.48
N VAL A 19 19.14 -4.77 20.90
CA VAL A 19 20.30 -4.87 20.00
C VAL A 19 20.50 -6.31 19.57
N HIS A 20 20.72 -6.52 18.27
CA HIS A 20 20.91 -7.82 17.66
C HIS A 20 22.38 -8.00 17.25
N ALA A 21 23.15 -8.71 18.08
CA ALA A 21 24.59 -8.92 17.85
C ALA A 21 24.89 -9.69 16.55
N ASP A 22 23.96 -10.52 16.10
CA ASP A 22 24.02 -11.24 14.83
C ASP A 22 23.73 -10.36 13.61
N GLN A 23 23.23 -9.13 13.82
CA GLN A 23 22.85 -8.21 12.76
C GLN A 23 23.66 -6.90 12.82
N ALA A 24 24.98 -7.04 12.94
CA ALA A 24 25.92 -5.92 13.01
C ALA A 24 25.59 -4.91 14.12
N ASP A 25 25.13 -5.40 15.27
CA ASP A 25 24.75 -4.61 16.45
C ASP A 25 23.66 -3.56 16.17
N LEU A 26 22.84 -3.77 15.13
CA LEU A 26 21.68 -2.93 14.87
C LEU A 26 20.58 -3.18 15.90
N ASN A 27 19.88 -2.11 16.28
CA ASN A 27 18.70 -2.22 17.13
C ASN A 27 17.44 -2.55 16.32
N GLY A 28 16.41 -3.05 17.01
CA GLY A 28 15.13 -3.41 16.41
C GLY A 28 14.51 -2.30 15.54
N ARG A 29 14.65 -1.02 15.93
CA ARG A 29 14.15 0.11 15.12
C ARG A 29 14.89 0.26 13.78
N GLN A 30 16.21 0.08 13.77
CA GLN A 30 17.01 0.14 12.54
C GLN A 30 16.68 -1.02 11.60
N LEU A 31 16.55 -2.22 12.15
CA LEU A 31 16.14 -3.40 11.39
C LEU A 31 14.71 -3.27 10.86
N ALA A 32 13.80 -2.73 11.66
CA ALA A 32 12.43 -2.45 11.25
C ALA A 32 12.38 -1.45 10.08
N GLU A 33 13.23 -0.42 10.06
CA GLU A 33 13.30 0.51 8.92
C GLU A 33 13.83 -0.17 7.66
N GLY A 34 14.80 -1.08 7.77
CA GLY A 34 15.25 -1.90 6.65
C GLY A 34 14.12 -2.76 6.06
N ALA A 35 13.35 -3.43 6.91
CA ALA A 35 12.20 -4.23 6.51
C ALA A 35 11.07 -3.36 5.90
N ARG A 36 10.81 -2.16 6.45
CA ARG A 36 9.88 -1.18 5.86
C ARG A 36 10.33 -0.72 4.47
N SER A 37 11.61 -0.40 4.32
CA SER A 37 12.18 0.00 3.03
C SER A 37 11.94 -1.08 1.98
N MET A 38 12.19 -2.34 2.32
CA MET A 38 11.90 -3.49 1.45
C MET A 38 10.41 -3.64 1.12
N ALA A 39 9.52 -3.49 2.11
CA ALA A 39 8.09 -3.52 1.90
C ALA A 39 7.63 -2.43 0.92
N ARG A 40 8.16 -1.20 1.06
CA ARG A 40 7.89 -0.08 0.15
C ARG A 40 8.39 -0.35 -1.26
N THR A 41 9.60 -0.90 -1.41
CA THR A 41 10.14 -1.29 -2.72
C THR A 41 9.23 -2.30 -3.42
N PHE A 42 8.81 -3.36 -2.72
CA PHE A 42 7.88 -4.34 -3.31
C PHE A 42 6.53 -3.72 -3.66
N ALA A 43 5.98 -2.85 -2.81
CA ALA A 43 4.75 -2.13 -3.08
C ALA A 43 4.85 -1.26 -4.33
N LEU A 44 5.97 -0.54 -4.50
CA LEU A 44 6.22 0.27 -5.69
C LEU A 44 6.37 -0.56 -6.95
N LEU A 45 7.10 -1.68 -6.89
CA LEU A 45 7.25 -2.60 -8.05
C LEU A 45 5.90 -3.17 -8.50
N ILE A 46 5.02 -3.52 -7.57
CA ILE A 46 3.65 -3.96 -7.88
C ILE A 46 2.84 -2.81 -8.47
N ALA A 47 2.97 -1.59 -7.92
CA ALA A 47 2.24 -0.42 -8.39
C ALA A 47 2.71 0.08 -9.77
N GLU A 48 3.99 -0.10 -10.12
CA GLU A 48 4.57 0.40 -11.38
C GLU A 48 4.02 -0.33 -12.61
N ALA A 49 3.83 -1.66 -12.53
CA ALA A 49 3.29 -2.45 -13.64
C ALA A 49 1.79 -2.13 -13.83
N PRO A 50 1.33 -1.64 -15.00
CA PRO A 50 -0.09 -1.36 -15.23
C PRO A 50 -0.96 -2.59 -14.99
N ALA A 51 -2.10 -2.41 -14.32
CA ALA A 51 -3.00 -3.53 -14.04
C ALA A 51 -3.77 -3.92 -15.32
N GLY A 52 -3.62 -5.16 -15.75
CA GLY A 52 -4.34 -5.73 -16.89
C GLY A 52 -5.73 -6.26 -16.53
N ASN A 53 -6.02 -6.44 -15.24
CA ASN A 53 -7.31 -6.96 -14.76
C ASN A 53 -7.69 -6.42 -13.36
N LYS A 54 -8.90 -6.75 -12.93
CA LYS A 54 -9.44 -6.31 -11.63
C LYS A 54 -8.70 -6.89 -10.42
N GLN A 55 -8.12 -8.09 -10.54
CA GLN A 55 -7.39 -8.73 -9.45
C GLN A 55 -6.08 -7.98 -9.17
N GLU A 56 -5.36 -7.60 -10.22
CA GLU A 56 -4.15 -6.78 -10.12
C GLU A 56 -4.44 -5.39 -9.56
N LEU A 57 -5.53 -4.74 -10.01
CA LEU A 57 -5.98 -3.47 -9.41
C LEU A 57 -6.33 -3.67 -7.91
N GLY A 58 -6.94 -4.80 -7.56
CA GLY A 58 -7.24 -5.18 -6.18
C GLY A 58 -6.00 -5.27 -5.30
N GLN A 59 -4.89 -5.81 -5.81
CA GLN A 59 -3.63 -5.87 -5.07
C GLN A 59 -3.08 -4.46 -4.77
N LYS A 60 -3.19 -3.53 -5.73
CA LYS A 60 -2.76 -2.13 -5.51
C LYS A 60 -3.66 -1.43 -4.48
N ILE A 61 -4.97 -1.68 -4.51
CA ILE A 61 -5.92 -1.20 -3.48
C ILE A 61 -5.52 -1.72 -2.10
N GLU A 62 -5.24 -3.02 -1.96
CA GLU A 62 -4.84 -3.62 -0.69
C GLU A 62 -3.56 -2.99 -0.12
N ILE A 63 -2.57 -2.74 -0.98
CA ILE A 63 -1.32 -2.06 -0.62
C ILE A 63 -1.62 -0.65 -0.10
N TYR A 64 -2.40 0.13 -0.86
CA TYR A 64 -2.76 1.50 -0.49
C TYR A 64 -3.50 1.54 0.84
N GLU A 65 -4.53 0.73 1.01
CA GLU A 65 -5.32 0.69 2.23
C GLU A 65 -4.42 0.33 3.42
N THR A 66 -3.62 -0.74 3.30
CA THR A 66 -2.74 -1.17 4.38
C THR A 66 -1.71 -0.10 4.76
N MET A 67 -1.04 0.53 3.79
CA MET A 67 0.00 1.53 4.09
C MET A 67 -0.58 2.88 4.53
N SER A 68 -1.76 3.27 4.03
CA SER A 68 -2.41 4.52 4.42
C SER A 68 -2.98 4.48 5.83
N PHE A 69 -3.41 3.30 6.31
CA PHE A 69 -3.87 3.11 7.68
C PHE A 69 -2.73 3.02 8.72
N LEU A 70 -1.46 3.06 8.29
CA LEU A 70 -0.29 3.13 9.18
C LEU A 70 0.24 4.58 9.24
N PRO A 71 -0.05 5.35 10.31
CA PRO A 71 0.36 6.76 10.39
C PRO A 71 1.88 6.96 10.30
N SER A 72 2.66 5.98 10.77
CA SER A 72 4.12 5.99 10.65
C SER A 72 4.58 5.92 9.20
N GLU A 73 3.91 5.11 8.36
CA GLU A 73 4.26 4.96 6.95
C GLU A 73 3.91 6.21 6.16
N MET A 74 2.75 6.82 6.43
CA MET A 74 2.34 8.09 5.82
C MET A 74 3.25 9.27 6.17
N LYS A 75 3.90 9.24 7.34
CA LYS A 75 4.89 10.26 7.76
C LYS A 75 6.28 10.01 7.16
N ARG A 76 6.67 8.75 7.00
CA ARG A 76 8.03 8.34 6.60
C ARG A 76 8.22 8.26 5.09
N SER A 77 7.17 7.97 4.32
CA SER A 77 7.29 7.80 2.87
C SER A 77 6.07 8.31 2.10
N ARG A 78 6.24 8.44 0.78
CA ARG A 78 5.16 8.73 -0.16
C ARG A 78 4.64 7.50 -0.89
N THR A 79 5.04 6.30 -0.46
CA THR A 79 4.69 5.05 -1.16
C THR A 79 3.18 4.88 -1.31
N ALA A 80 2.39 5.10 -0.24
CA ALA A 80 0.94 5.01 -0.34
C ALA A 80 0.35 5.98 -1.39
N SER A 81 0.81 7.24 -1.41
CA SER A 81 0.37 8.22 -2.40
C SER A 81 0.79 7.86 -3.84
N MET A 82 1.95 7.24 -4.03
CA MET A 82 2.38 6.76 -5.35
C MET A 82 1.55 5.57 -5.82
N VAL A 83 1.24 4.63 -4.91
CA VAL A 83 0.36 3.49 -5.21
C VAL A 83 -1.05 3.96 -5.55
N GLU A 84 -1.58 4.93 -4.79
CA GLU A 84 -2.87 5.58 -5.07
C GLU A 84 -2.92 6.17 -6.48
N LEU A 85 -1.86 6.88 -6.88
CA LEU A 85 -1.77 7.46 -8.21
C LEU A 85 -1.77 6.37 -9.30
N ALA A 86 -1.01 5.29 -9.11
CA ALA A 86 -0.99 4.16 -10.05
C ALA A 86 -2.36 3.50 -10.17
N MET A 87 -3.06 3.27 -9.04
CA MET A 87 -4.43 2.74 -9.02
C MET A 87 -5.40 3.62 -9.81
N HIS A 88 -5.24 4.94 -9.77
CA HIS A 88 -6.09 5.86 -10.51
C HIS A 88 -5.90 5.70 -12.02
N PHE A 89 -4.65 5.62 -12.48
CA PHE A 89 -4.37 5.40 -13.91
C PHE A 89 -4.92 4.05 -14.38
N ASP A 90 -4.63 2.98 -13.65
CA ASP A 90 -5.16 1.64 -13.97
C ASP A 90 -6.69 1.59 -13.96
N GLY A 91 -7.30 2.24 -12.97
CA GLY A 91 -8.75 2.31 -12.85
C GLY A 91 -9.40 3.06 -14.01
N VAL A 92 -8.71 4.03 -14.63
CA VAL A 92 -9.17 4.70 -15.86
C VAL A 92 -9.01 3.79 -17.07
N ASP A 93 -7.87 3.11 -17.20
CA ASP A 93 -7.60 2.21 -18.33
C ASP A 93 -8.51 0.98 -18.33
N LEU A 94 -8.81 0.45 -17.15
CA LEU A 94 -9.75 -0.65 -16.97
C LEU A 94 -11.21 -0.21 -17.14
N LYS A 95 -11.56 1.09 -17.02
CA LYS A 95 -12.93 1.65 -17.22
C LYS A 95 -13.39 1.70 -18.68
N ARG A 96 -12.66 1.06 -19.61
CA ARG A 96 -13.27 0.51 -20.82
C ARG A 96 -14.39 -0.47 -20.39
N PRO A 97 -15.56 -0.46 -21.04
CA PRO A 97 -16.86 -0.73 -20.41
C PRO A 97 -16.88 -2.04 -19.62
N ASN A 98 -16.68 -1.99 -18.28
CA ASN A 98 -16.98 -2.97 -17.21
C ASN A 98 -16.06 -2.93 -15.94
N ALA A 99 -15.52 -1.78 -15.49
CA ALA A 99 -14.65 -1.72 -14.29
C ALA A 99 -15.10 -0.77 -13.16
N ALA A 100 -14.50 -0.98 -11.97
CA ALA A 100 -14.80 -0.30 -10.71
C ALA A 100 -14.38 1.18 -10.71
N ILE A 101 -15.19 2.02 -10.08
CA ILE A 101 -14.99 3.45 -9.88
C ILE A 101 -14.58 3.70 -8.42
N CYS A 102 -13.33 4.11 -8.21
CA CYS A 102 -12.87 4.65 -6.92
C CYS A 102 -12.99 6.19 -6.94
N SER A 103 -13.66 6.77 -5.93
CA SER A 103 -13.83 8.22 -5.78
C SER A 103 -13.55 8.67 -4.34
N ALA A 104 -12.96 9.85 -4.18
CA ALA A 104 -12.61 10.43 -2.88
C ALA A 104 -13.87 10.89 -2.16
N ARG A 105 -13.98 10.61 -0.86
CA ARG A 105 -14.98 11.25 0.00
C ARG A 105 -14.39 12.48 0.69
N GLY A 106 -14.03 13.49 -0.08
CA GLY A 106 -13.52 14.76 0.44
C GLY A 106 -12.14 14.63 1.12
N SER A 107 -11.63 15.76 1.60
CA SER A 107 -10.21 15.98 1.93
C SER A 107 -9.62 15.15 3.07
N ASN A 108 -10.38 14.28 3.75
CA ASN A 108 -9.88 13.57 4.94
C ASN A 108 -10.61 12.26 5.28
N ARG A 109 -11.12 11.51 4.28
CA ARG A 109 -11.74 10.19 4.51
C ARG A 109 -11.14 9.11 3.62
N PRO A 110 -11.08 7.84 4.07
CA PRO A 110 -10.63 6.73 3.24
C PRO A 110 -11.51 6.60 1.99
N TRP A 111 -10.88 6.27 0.87
CA TRP A 111 -11.53 6.13 -0.43
C TRP A 111 -12.50 4.95 -0.42
N LYS A 112 -13.58 5.06 -1.19
CA LYS A 112 -14.50 3.95 -1.40
C LYS A 112 -14.54 3.62 -2.88
N CYS A 113 -14.18 2.38 -3.21
CA CYS A 113 -14.28 1.82 -4.55
C CYS A 113 -15.65 1.13 -4.70
N TYR A 114 -16.37 1.46 -5.77
CA TYR A 114 -17.67 0.87 -6.13
C TYR A 114 -17.62 0.27 -7.53
N LEU A 115 -18.44 -0.73 -7.84
CA LEU A 115 -18.59 -1.22 -9.21
C LEU A 115 -19.50 -0.26 -9.98
N SER A 116 -19.26 -0.03 -11.28
CA SER A 116 -20.12 0.88 -12.07
C SER A 116 -21.58 0.40 -12.18
N SER A 117 -21.85 -0.88 -11.88
CA SER A 117 -23.18 -1.48 -11.74
C SER A 117 -23.99 -0.90 -10.58
N ASP A 118 -23.34 -0.36 -9.56
CA ASP A 118 -23.99 0.08 -8.33
C ASP A 118 -24.64 1.46 -8.46
N ARG A 119 -24.52 2.12 -9.63
CA ARG A 119 -25.07 3.46 -9.90
C ARG A 119 -26.49 3.44 -10.49
N ILE A 120 -27.04 2.26 -10.84
CA ILE A 120 -28.34 2.15 -11.53
C ILE A 120 -29.53 1.98 -10.53
N SER A 121 -29.28 2.01 -9.22
CA SER A 121 -30.35 1.93 -8.21
C SER A 121 -30.22 3.03 -7.15
N SER A 122 -30.53 4.27 -7.54
CA SER A 122 -30.87 5.37 -6.62
C SER A 122 -31.75 6.38 -7.33
#